data_AF-A0A7V3EK99-F1
#
_entry.id   AF-A0A7V3EK99-F1
#
_cell.length_a   1.000
_cell.length_b   1.000
_cell.length_c   1.000
_cell.angle_alpha   90.00
_cell.angle_beta   90.00
_cell.angle_gamma   90.00
#
_symmetry.space_group_name_H-M   'P 1'
#
loop_
_entity.id
_entity.type
_entity.pdbx_description
1 polymer ?
#
loop_
_entity_poly.entity_id
_entity_poly.type
_entity_poly.pdbx_seq_one_letter_code
_entity_poly.pdbx_strand_id
1 'polypeptide(L)'
;MANVNIVILAGNLTADPELRYTPSGMAVAQLRLAVNNRYKDSKTNEWREEATFVDVDLFAKQAETAKQYLSKGRSVLIEGRLKLDQWEDKQTGAKRSKLKVVGLRMQFLGAPPSGGGARGGGEGRPSRPAQGQQAQAAAAQEPPPQDENLDIPEEEIPF
;
A
#
# COMPACT_ATOMS: atom_id res chain seq x y z
N MET A 1 -13.40 18.48 27.10
CA MET A 1 -12.20 17.61 26.94
C MET A 1 -12.08 17.24 25.46
N ALA A 2 -10.87 17.30 24.91
CA ALA A 2 -10.60 16.83 23.55
C ALA A 2 -10.46 15.31 23.55
N ASN A 3 -11.24 14.62 22.72
CA ASN A 3 -11.16 13.17 22.52
C ASN A 3 -10.63 12.90 21.11
N VAL A 4 -9.69 11.97 20.96
CA VAL A 4 -9.08 11.63 19.66
C VAL A 4 -9.38 10.17 19.33
N ASN A 5 -9.93 9.94 18.14
CA ASN A 5 -10.11 8.61 17.56
C ASN A 5 -9.72 8.70 16.08
N ILE A 6 -8.49 8.28 15.81
CA ILE A 6 -7.89 8.27 14.47
C ILE A 6 -7.29 6.89 14.26
N VAL A 7 -7.54 6.34 13.09
CA VAL A 7 -6.99 5.06 12.62
C VAL A 7 -6.33 5.29 11.29
N ILE A 8 -5.10 4.82 11.13
CA ILE A 8 -4.37 4.84 9.87
C ILE A 8 -3.97 3.40 9.57
N LEU A 9 -4.38 2.88 8.42
CA LEU A 9 -4.08 1.52 7.97
C LEU A 9 -3.50 1.57 6.57
N ALA A 10 -2.39 0.85 6.36
CA ALA A 10 -1.87 0.56 5.04
C ALA A 10 -1.89 -0.95 4.85
N GLY A 11 -2.52 -1.43 3.78
CA GLY A 11 -2.66 -2.86 3.55
C GLY A 11 -3.26 -3.19 2.19
N ASN A 12 -3.50 -4.48 1.97
CA ASN A 12 -4.01 -5.01 0.72
C ASN A 12 -5.46 -5.46 0.85
N LEU A 13 -6.26 -5.21 -0.20
CA LEU A 13 -7.62 -5.74 -0.26
C LEU A 13 -7.58 -7.27 -0.40
N THR A 14 -8.31 -7.98 0.45
CA THR A 14 -8.40 -9.45 0.38
C THR A 14 -9.48 -9.94 -0.58
N ALA A 15 -10.42 -9.06 -0.92
CA ALA A 15 -11.53 -9.28 -1.84
C ALA A 15 -11.86 -7.96 -2.57
N ASP A 16 -12.64 -8.04 -3.64
CA ASP A 16 -13.12 -6.85 -4.34
C ASP A 16 -14.05 -6.02 -3.43
N PRO A 17 -14.09 -4.69 -3.59
CA PRO A 17 -15.03 -3.84 -2.84
C PRO A 17 -16.49 -4.24 -3.06
N GLU A 18 -17.24 -4.39 -1.97
CA GLU A 18 -18.68 -4.63 -2.00
C GLU A 18 -19.41 -3.30 -1.85
N LEU A 19 -20.03 -2.81 -2.93
CA LEU A 19 -20.81 -1.57 -2.94
C LEU A 19 -22.29 -1.88 -2.72
N ARG A 20 -22.89 -1.19 -1.75
CA ARG A 20 -24.34 -1.22 -1.47
C ARG A 20 -24.87 0.18 -1.31
N TYR A 21 -26.16 0.36 -1.54
CA TYR A 21 -26.86 1.62 -1.27
C TYR A 21 -27.76 1.44 -0.05
N THR A 22 -27.75 2.43 0.85
CA THR A 22 -28.71 2.47 1.96
C THR A 22 -30.11 2.82 1.43
N PRO A 23 -31.18 2.57 2.20
CA PRO A 23 -32.53 3.03 1.84
C PRO A 23 -32.63 4.54 1.59
N SER A 24 -31.71 5.32 2.18
CA SER A 24 -31.59 6.77 1.97
C SER A 24 -30.82 7.16 0.70
N GLY A 25 -30.44 6.18 -0.14
CA GLY A 25 -29.68 6.39 -1.38
C GLY A 25 -28.18 6.63 -1.20
N MET A 26 -27.63 6.50 0.01
CA MET A 26 -26.21 6.72 0.26
C MET A 26 -25.39 5.49 -0.14
N ALA A 27 -24.36 5.69 -0.95
CA ALA A 27 -23.39 4.65 -1.29
C ALA A 27 -22.54 4.26 -0.07
N VAL A 28 -22.39 2.96 0.16
CA VAL A 28 -21.55 2.38 1.22
C VAL A 28 -20.73 1.26 0.60
N ALA A 29 -19.41 1.34 0.69
CA ALA A 29 -18.51 0.29 0.24
C ALA A 29 -17.87 -0.39 1.46
N GLN A 30 -18.00 -1.72 1.53
CA GLN A 30 -17.31 -2.53 2.51
C GLN A 30 -16.03 -3.07 1.90
N LEU A 31 -14.90 -2.81 2.57
CA LEU A 31 -13.59 -3.31 2.24
C LEU A 31 -13.11 -4.26 3.32
N ARG A 32 -12.32 -5.25 2.92
CA ARG A 32 -11.57 -6.11 3.84
C ARG A 32 -10.09 -6.00 3.52
N LEU A 33 -9.34 -5.48 4.48
CA LEU A 33 -7.90 -5.23 4.36
C LEU A 33 -7.12 -6.28 5.15
N ALA A 34 -6.04 -6.79 4.58
CA ALA A 34 -4.98 -7.47 5.30
C ALA A 34 -3.87 -6.46 5.60
N VAL A 35 -3.54 -6.34 6.88
CA VAL A 35 -2.44 -5.50 7.39
C VAL A 35 -1.45 -6.44 8.04
N ASN A 36 -0.25 -6.54 7.46
CA ASN A 36 0.78 -7.45 7.92
C ASN A 36 1.73 -6.72 8.87
N ASN A 37 2.02 -7.34 10.01
CA ASN A 37 3.02 -6.88 10.95
C ASN A 37 4.15 -7.91 11.05
N ARG A 38 5.39 -7.48 10.79
CA ARG A 38 6.57 -8.35 10.90
C ARG A 38 7.28 -8.06 12.21
N TYR A 39 7.39 -9.05 13.07
CA TYR A 39 8.07 -8.92 14.36
C TYR A 39 9.03 -10.08 14.60
N LYS A 40 9.98 -9.88 15.52
CA LYS A 40 10.94 -10.91 15.93
C LYS A 40 10.42 -11.61 17.18
N ASP A 41 10.27 -12.94 17.14
CA ASP A 41 9.85 -13.72 18.30
C ASP A 41 10.99 -13.74 19.33
N SER A 42 10.71 -13.30 20.56
CA SER A 42 11.71 -13.22 21.63
C SER A 42 12.17 -14.57 22.15
N LYS A 43 11.42 -15.66 21.90
CA LYS A 43 11.77 -17.00 22.36
C LYS A 43 12.59 -17.77 21.34
N THR A 44 12.24 -17.67 20.04
CA THR A 44 12.92 -18.42 18.98
C THR A 44 13.94 -17.59 18.21
N ASN A 45 13.97 -16.26 18.42
CA ASN A 45 14.83 -15.31 17.72
C ASN A 45 14.61 -15.27 16.19
N GLU A 46 13.47 -15.78 15.72
CA GLU A 46 13.08 -15.84 14.31
C GLU A 46 12.13 -14.69 13.94
N TRP A 47 12.13 -14.32 12.66
CA TRP A 47 11.15 -13.38 12.12
C TRP A 47 9.81 -14.08 11.88
N ARG A 48 8.73 -13.50 12.43
CA ARG A 48 7.36 -13.94 12.21
C ARG A 48 6.54 -12.82 11.57
N GLU A 49 5.49 -13.23 10.85
CA GLU A 49 4.55 -12.33 10.21
C GLU A 49 3.15 -12.61 10.75
N GLU A 50 2.45 -11.55 11.15
CA GLU A 50 1.08 -11.61 11.64
C GLU A 50 0.18 -10.77 10.75
N ALA A 51 -0.76 -11.44 10.08
CA ALA A 51 -1.75 -10.80 9.23
C ALA A 51 -3.01 -10.49 10.02
N THR A 52 -3.31 -9.21 10.19
CA THR A 52 -4.55 -8.73 10.80
C THR A 52 -5.55 -8.37 9.70
N PHE A 53 -6.77 -8.91 9.79
CA PHE A 53 -7.84 -8.60 8.86
C PHE A 53 -8.76 -7.54 9.45
N VAL A 54 -8.90 -6.41 8.76
CA VAL A 54 -9.70 -5.28 9.22
C VAL A 54 -10.80 -4.97 8.20
N ASP A 55 -12.03 -4.87 8.70
CA ASP A 55 -13.17 -4.39 7.92
C ASP A 55 -13.24 -2.86 7.95
N VAL A 56 -13.36 -2.27 6.76
CA VAL A 56 -13.47 -0.81 6.58
C VAL A 56 -14.76 -0.49 5.84
N ASP A 57 -15.57 0.39 6.41
CA ASP A 57 -16.76 0.95 5.77
C ASP A 57 -16.42 2.35 5.22
N LEU A 58 -16.55 2.53 3.90
CA LEU A 58 -16.46 3.83 3.21
C LEU A 58 -17.86 4.30 2.81
N PHE A 59 -18.05 5.62 2.78
CA PHE A 59 -19.35 6.24 2.52
C PHE A 59 -19.30 7.22 1.34
N ALA A 60 -20.45 7.45 0.72
CA ALA A 60 -20.67 8.42 -0.34
C ALA A 60 -19.62 8.30 -1.47
N LYS A 61 -19.00 9.42 -1.86
CA LYS A 61 -18.02 9.46 -2.96
C LYS A 61 -16.83 8.51 -2.77
N GLN A 62 -16.37 8.31 -1.53
CA GLN A 62 -15.27 7.37 -1.26
C GLN A 62 -15.67 5.92 -1.55
N ALA A 63 -16.93 5.57 -1.29
CA ALA A 63 -17.45 4.25 -1.60
C ALA A 63 -17.49 3.97 -3.11
N GLU A 64 -18.00 4.92 -3.89
CA GLU A 64 -18.06 4.82 -5.35
C GLU A 64 -16.65 4.75 -5.96
N THR A 65 -15.75 5.63 -5.49
CA THR A 65 -14.35 5.67 -5.90
C THR A 65 -13.64 4.35 -5.59
N ALA A 66 -13.86 3.79 -4.40
CA ALA A 66 -13.31 2.49 -4.04
C ALA A 66 -13.78 1.41 -5.01
N LYS A 67 -15.08 1.34 -5.32
CA LYS A 67 -15.61 0.33 -6.26
C LYS A 67 -15.07 0.49 -7.68
N GLN A 68 -14.83 1.72 -8.12
CA GLN A 68 -14.35 2.01 -9.48
C GLN A 68 -12.88 1.66 -9.67
N TYR A 69 -12.03 1.90 -8.67
CA TYR A 69 -10.56 1.83 -8.84
C TYR A 69 -9.87 0.72 -8.04
N LEU A 70 -10.51 0.16 -7.01
CA LEU A 70 -9.96 -0.92 -6.22
C LEU A 70 -10.46 -2.28 -6.68
N SER A 71 -9.56 -3.25 -6.61
CA SER A 71 -9.83 -4.68 -6.79
C SER A 71 -9.03 -5.48 -5.78
N LYS A 72 -9.34 -6.77 -5.66
CA LYS A 72 -8.58 -7.71 -4.82
C LYS A 72 -7.08 -7.59 -5.08
N GLY A 73 -6.31 -7.54 -3.99
CA GLY A 73 -4.86 -7.43 -3.99
C GLY A 73 -4.33 -5.99 -4.05
N ARG A 74 -5.16 -4.99 -4.38
CA ARG A 74 -4.68 -3.60 -4.42
C ARG A 74 -4.29 -3.09 -3.04
N SER A 75 -3.16 -2.40 -2.98
CA SER A 75 -2.68 -1.72 -1.78
C SER A 75 -3.40 -0.38 -1.62
N VAL A 76 -3.79 -0.06 -0.40
CA VAL A 76 -4.48 1.19 -0.07
C VAL A 76 -4.08 1.68 1.32
N LEU A 77 -3.99 3.00 1.47
CA LEU A 77 -3.91 3.69 2.75
C LEU A 77 -5.30 4.21 3.10
N ILE A 78 -5.79 3.87 4.29
CA ILE A 78 -7.05 4.35 4.84
C ILE A 78 -6.77 5.15 6.10
N GLU A 79 -7.35 6.34 6.17
CA GLU A 79 -7.48 7.09 7.40
C GLU A 79 -8.96 7.14 7.80
N GLY A 80 -9.24 6.92 9.08
CA GLY A 80 -10.61 6.86 9.57
C GLY A 80 -10.68 6.87 11.08
N ARG A 81 -11.73 6.24 11.61
CA ARG A 81 -11.97 6.10 13.05
C ARG A 81 -12.46 4.71 13.39
N LEU A 82 -12.15 4.22 14.58
CA LEU A 82 -12.72 2.99 15.11
C LEU A 82 -14.20 3.19 15.45
N LYS A 83 -15.02 2.19 15.11
CA LYS A 83 -16.42 2.10 15.47
C LYS A 83 -16.74 0.68 15.90
N LEU A 84 -17.34 0.54 17.09
CA LEU A 84 -17.93 -0.71 17.54
C LEU A 84 -19.40 -0.74 17.10
N ASP A 85 -19.72 -1.58 16.12
CA ASP A 85 -21.11 -1.85 15.77
C ASP A 85 -21.64 -2.92 16.73
N GLN A 86 -22.76 -2.66 17.39
CA GLN A 86 -23.46 -3.63 18.24
C GLN A 86 -24.87 -3.84 17.69
N TRP A 87 -25.28 -5.10 17.55
CA TRP A 87 -26.61 -5.46 17.06
C TRP A 87 -27.08 -6.76 17.71
N GLU A 88 -28.39 -6.99 17.72
CA GLU A 88 -28.97 -8.24 18.17
C GLU A 88 -29.18 -9.18 16.98
N ASP A 89 -28.75 -10.42 17.14
CA ASP A 89 -28.97 -11.45 16.15
C ASP A 89 -30.46 -11.82 16.11
N LYS A 90 -31.11 -11.58 14.96
CA LYS A 90 -32.56 -11.81 14.80
C LYS A 90 -32.99 -13.27 14.96
N GLN A 91 -32.07 -14.23 14.81
CA GLN A 91 -32.38 -15.66 14.94
C GLN A 91 -32.20 -16.16 16.38
N THR A 92 -31.20 -15.64 17.09
CA THR A 92 -30.78 -16.17 18.40
C THR A 92 -31.06 -15.22 19.57
N GLY A 93 -31.42 -13.96 19.31
CA GLY A 93 -31.55 -12.91 20.34
C GLY A 93 -30.23 -12.51 20.99
N ALA A 94 -29.10 -13.04 20.53
CA ALA A 94 -27.80 -12.79 21.13
C ALA A 94 -27.26 -11.40 20.72
N LYS A 95 -26.74 -10.66 21.70
CA LYS A 95 -26.00 -9.42 21.43
C LYS A 95 -24.68 -9.75 20.73
N ARG A 96 -24.50 -9.21 19.53
CA ARG A 96 -23.27 -9.28 18.75
C ARG A 96 -22.59 -7.92 18.73
N SER A 97 -21.27 -7.93 18.62
CA SER A 97 -20.49 -6.73 18.40
C SER A 97 -19.40 -7.01 17.39
N LYS A 98 -19.05 -5.99 16.60
CA LYS A 98 -17.96 -6.06 15.64
C LYS A 98 -17.25 -4.72 15.60
N LEU A 99 -15.94 -4.77 15.81
CA LEU A 99 -15.09 -3.60 15.67
C LEU A 99 -14.75 -3.41 14.18
N LYS A 100 -14.93 -2.19 13.69
CA LYS A 100 -14.64 -1.82 12.30
C LYS A 100 -14.01 -0.44 12.24
N VAL A 101 -13.50 -0.09 11.07
CA VAL A 101 -13.04 1.26 10.76
C VAL A 101 -14.02 1.95 9.83
N VAL A 102 -14.45 3.15 10.20
CA VAL A 102 -15.16 4.05 9.28
C VAL A 102 -14.11 4.92 8.60
N GLY A 103 -13.88 4.69 7.31
CA GLY A 103 -12.88 5.43 6.54
C GLY A 103 -13.37 6.83 6.18
N LEU A 104 -12.50 7.81 6.39
CA LEU A 104 -12.68 9.23 6.09
C LEU A 104 -11.92 9.62 4.82
N ARG A 105 -10.68 9.15 4.71
CA ARG A 105 -9.81 9.38 3.55
C ARG A 105 -9.21 8.08 3.07
N MET A 106 -9.05 7.98 1.76
CA MET A 106 -8.45 6.84 1.08
C MET A 106 -7.42 7.34 0.09
N GLN A 107 -6.24 6.71 0.09
CA GLN A 107 -5.19 6.97 -0.88
C GLN A 107 -4.73 5.64 -1.47
N PHE A 108 -4.67 5.58 -2.80
CA PHE A 108 -4.18 4.41 -3.51
C PHE A 108 -2.67 4.28 -3.35
N LEU A 109 -2.21 3.05 -3.10
CA LEU A 109 -0.79 2.75 -3.02
C LEU A 109 -0.40 1.89 -4.23
N GLY A 110 0.62 2.33 -4.96
CA GLY A 110 1.16 1.65 -6.13
C GLY A 110 0.77 2.28 -7.47
N ALA A 111 1.47 1.89 -8.53
CA ALA A 111 1.22 2.39 -9.88
C ALA A 111 -0.17 1.95 -10.39
N PRO A 112 -0.88 2.79 -11.17
CA PRO A 112 -2.07 2.36 -11.92
C PRO A 112 -1.77 1.06 -12.67
N PRO A 113 -2.76 0.17 -12.87
CA PRO A 113 -2.51 -1.03 -13.66
C PRO A 113 -1.98 -0.56 -15.01
N SER A 114 -0.70 -0.85 -15.27
CA SER A 114 -0.12 -0.63 -16.59
C SER A 114 -1.01 -1.41 -17.54
N GLY A 115 -1.70 -0.70 -18.43
CA GLY A 115 -2.46 -1.30 -19.52
C GLY A 115 -1.50 -2.03 -20.45
N GLY A 116 -1.08 -3.22 -20.05
CA GLY A 116 -0.18 -4.11 -20.76
C GLY A 116 -0.93 -5.32 -21.30
N GLY A 117 -2.13 -5.11 -21.81
CA GLY A 117 -2.82 -6.05 -22.69
C GLY A 117 -2.21 -5.98 -24.08
N ALA A 118 -1.04 -6.58 -24.26
CA ALA A 118 -0.52 -6.95 -25.57
C ALA A 118 -0.10 -8.43 -25.54
N ARG A 119 -1.11 -9.31 -25.48
CA ARG A 119 -1.00 -10.63 -26.08
C ARG A 119 -1.34 -10.48 -27.56
N GLY A 120 -0.33 -10.22 -28.38
CA GLY A 120 -0.29 -10.48 -29.81
C GLY A 120 1.13 -11.00 -30.05
N GLY A 121 1.31 -12.26 -30.41
CA GLY A 121 1.26 -12.65 -31.81
C GLY A 121 2.70 -12.59 -32.34
N GLY A 122 3.21 -13.70 -32.86
CA GLY A 122 4.60 -13.79 -33.30
C GLY A 122 4.92 -12.89 -34.50
N GLU A 123 6.16 -13.07 -34.95
CA GLU A 123 6.79 -12.54 -36.17
C GLU A 123 7.59 -11.24 -36.04
N GLY A 124 8.82 -11.33 -36.55
CA GLY A 124 9.55 -10.19 -37.09
C GLY A 124 10.49 -9.49 -36.12
N ARG A 125 11.60 -10.15 -35.76
CA ARG A 125 12.85 -9.40 -35.57
C ARG A 125 13.24 -8.82 -36.94
N PRO A 126 13.29 -7.50 -37.17
CA PRO A 126 14.05 -6.99 -38.30
C PRO A 126 15.53 -7.03 -37.91
N SER A 127 16.25 -7.94 -38.57
CA SER A 127 17.70 -8.00 -38.55
C SER A 127 18.28 -6.64 -38.94
N ARG A 128 18.93 -5.99 -37.98
CA ARG A 128 19.75 -4.81 -38.22
C ARG A 128 21.04 -5.27 -38.92
N PRO A 129 21.40 -4.77 -40.11
CA PRO A 129 22.62 -5.18 -40.78
C PRO A 129 23.84 -4.75 -39.96
N ALA A 130 24.65 -5.74 -39.61
CA ALA A 130 25.96 -5.54 -39.01
C ALA A 130 26.90 -4.96 -40.06
N GLN A 131 27.15 -3.66 -39.98
CA GLN A 131 28.25 -3.02 -40.70
C GLN A 131 29.47 -3.08 -39.77
N GLY A 132 30.37 -4.00 -40.06
CA GLY A 132 31.67 -4.05 -39.42
C GLY A 132 32.53 -2.89 -39.91
N GLN A 133 33.14 -2.16 -38.99
CA GLN A 133 34.43 -1.55 -39.26
C GLN A 133 35.31 -1.56 -38.01
N GLN A 134 36.57 -1.92 -38.27
CA GLN A 134 37.65 -2.28 -37.36
C GLN A 134 38.10 -1.17 -36.40
N ALA A 135 38.39 -1.61 -35.17
CA ALA A 135 39.61 -1.38 -34.40
C ALA A 135 40.32 -0.01 -34.43
N GLN A 136 40.48 0.61 -33.25
CA GLN A 136 41.81 0.96 -32.74
C GLN A 136 41.82 1.26 -31.23
N ALA A 137 42.94 0.91 -30.61
CA ALA A 137 43.25 0.94 -29.19
C ALA A 137 43.79 2.32 -28.73
N ALA A 138 43.77 2.54 -27.41
CA ALA A 138 44.62 3.42 -26.57
C ALA A 138 43.75 4.09 -25.48
N ALA A 139 43.86 3.68 -24.22
CA ALA A 139 44.78 4.24 -23.23
C ALA A 139 44.31 5.59 -22.66
N ALA A 140 43.91 5.60 -21.38
CA ALA A 140 44.37 6.51 -20.34
C ALA A 140 43.38 6.48 -19.16
N GLN A 141 43.87 5.98 -18.03
CA GLN A 141 43.32 6.23 -16.70
C GLN A 141 43.64 7.67 -16.30
N GLU A 142 42.66 8.39 -15.76
CA GLU A 142 42.91 9.55 -14.90
C GLU A 142 41.98 9.46 -13.68
N PRO A 143 42.52 9.34 -12.46
CA PRO A 143 41.74 9.52 -11.24
C PRO A 143 41.50 11.02 -10.98
N PRO A 144 40.38 11.40 -10.33
CA PRO A 144 40.15 12.78 -9.93
C PRO A 144 41.12 13.20 -8.81
N PRO A 145 41.52 14.48 -8.76
CA PRO A 145 42.39 15.02 -7.72
C PRO A 145 41.70 14.99 -6.35
N GLN A 146 42.47 14.61 -5.33
CA GLN A 146 42.10 14.72 -3.92
C GLN A 146 42.31 16.17 -3.51
N ASP A 147 41.22 16.89 -3.21
CA ASP A 147 41.34 18.18 -2.54
C ASP A 147 41.62 17.96 -1.05
N GLU A 148 42.73 18.55 -0.63
CA GLU A 148 43.27 18.63 0.71
C GLU A 148 42.38 19.49 1.63
N ASN A 149 42.44 19.17 2.92
CA ASN A 149 42.21 20.09 4.06
C ASN A 149 40.83 20.73 4.21
N LEU A 150 39.94 20.01 4.90
CA LEU A 150 39.02 20.64 5.84
C LEU A 150 39.61 20.48 7.25
N ASP A 151 40.32 21.53 7.66
CA ASP A 151 40.66 21.83 9.06
C ASP A 151 39.34 21.96 9.84
N ILE A 152 38.94 20.89 10.53
CA ILE A 152 37.87 20.94 11.52
C ILE A 152 38.58 21.10 12.86
N PRO A 153 38.53 22.28 13.51
CA PRO A 153 39.05 22.40 14.86
C PRO A 153 38.25 21.45 15.77
N GLU A 154 38.95 20.47 16.34
CA GLU A 154 38.49 19.57 17.39
C GLU A 154 38.29 20.36 18.69
N GLU A 155 37.26 21.21 18.79
CA GLU A 155 36.87 21.78 20.08
C GLU A 155 35.35 21.76 20.28
N GLU A 156 34.97 21.13 21.39
CA GLU A 156 33.67 21.21 22.09
C GLU A 156 32.50 20.36 21.57
N ILE A 157 32.54 19.06 21.89
CA ILE A 157 31.33 18.28 22.17
C ILE A 157 31.22 18.12 23.70
N PRO A 158 30.43 18.94 24.41
CA PRO A 158 30.15 18.68 25.82
C PRO A 158 29.21 17.48 25.98
N PHE A 159 29.58 16.59 26.92
CA PHE A 159 28.85 15.39 27.36
C PHE A 159 27.44 15.69 27.92
#